data_AF-A0A7S6WW55-F1
#
_entry.id   AF-A0A7S6WW55-F1
#
_cell.length_a   1.000
_cell.length_b   1.000
_cell.length_c   1.000
_cell.angle_alpha   90.00
_cell.angle_beta   90.00
_cell.angle_gamma   90.00
#
_symmetry.space_group_name_H-M   'P 1'
#
loop_
_entity.id
_entity.type
_entity.pdbx_description
1 polymer ?
#
loop_
_entity_poly.entity_id
_entity_poly.type
_entity_poly.pdbx_seq_one_letter_code
_entity_poly.pdbx_strand_id
1 'polypeptide(L)'
;MKNNQPLTDLEHWFSAPRLSKYSHHPDPERLYIYNARITKELLVKIGHLEVLLRNAIDRALSAVYGVDWFLSTRIPLTHQAQKSIKKARQRTHQTMTPPTLPGKIITDLSFDFW
;
A
#
# COMPACT_ATOMS: atom_id res chain seq x y z
N MET A 1 -34.42 -19.18 -11.70
CA MET A 1 -34.69 -18.24 -10.60
C MET A 1 -33.36 -17.86 -9.96
N LYS A 2 -32.88 -16.63 -10.16
CA LYS A 2 -31.67 -16.11 -9.51
C LYS A 2 -32.07 -15.55 -8.14
N ASN A 3 -31.48 -16.07 -7.07
CA ASN A 3 -31.72 -15.62 -5.70
C ASN A 3 -31.28 -14.15 -5.54
N ASN A 4 -32.24 -13.22 -5.61
CA ASN A 4 -32.11 -11.86 -5.09
C ASN A 4 -32.30 -11.91 -3.56
N GLN A 5 -31.20 -12.08 -2.82
CA GLN A 5 -31.21 -11.66 -1.42
C GLN A 5 -31.14 -10.12 -1.41
N PRO A 6 -32.08 -9.41 -0.78
CA PRO A 6 -32.07 -7.95 -0.76
C PRO A 6 -30.85 -7.46 0.02
N LEU A 7 -30.21 -6.42 -0.52
CA LEU A 7 -29.03 -5.72 -0.02
C LEU A 7 -29.28 -4.90 1.28
N THR A 8 -30.33 -5.25 2.02
CA THR A 8 -30.88 -4.58 3.21
C THR A 8 -29.92 -4.42 4.42
N ASP A 9 -28.64 -4.77 4.29
CA ASP A 9 -27.67 -4.76 5.40
C ASP A 9 -26.49 -3.80 5.21
N LEU A 10 -26.40 -3.08 4.09
CA LEU A 10 -25.29 -2.12 3.89
C LEU A 10 -25.33 -0.96 4.90
N GLU A 11 -26.52 -0.52 5.32
CA GLU A 11 -26.66 0.52 6.36
C GLU A 11 -26.20 0.04 7.76
N HIS A 12 -26.21 -1.27 8.03
CA HIS A 12 -25.65 -1.85 9.26
C HIS A 12 -24.13 -1.97 9.21
N TRP A 13 -23.56 -2.15 8.01
CA TRP A 13 -22.11 -2.30 7.81
C TRP A 13 -21.39 -0.96 7.65
N PHE A 14 -22.10 0.07 7.19
CA PHE A 14 -21.49 1.35 6.81
C PHE A 14 -22.12 2.53 7.55
N SER A 15 -21.27 3.46 7.96
CA SER A 15 -21.74 4.70 8.57
C SER A 15 -22.52 5.55 7.54
N ALA A 16 -23.55 6.27 8.01
CA ALA A 16 -24.32 7.18 7.15
C ALA A 16 -23.43 8.17 6.35
N PRO A 17 -22.32 8.74 6.91
CA PRO A 17 -21.38 9.56 6.12
C PRO A 17 -20.65 8.80 5.01
N ARG A 18 -20.50 7.48 5.11
CA ARG A 18 -19.88 6.66 4.06
C ARG A 18 -20.82 6.49 2.87
N LEU A 19 -22.11 6.25 3.13
CA LEU A 19 -23.14 6.09 2.11
C LEU A 19 -23.59 7.43 1.50
N SER A 20 -23.53 8.54 2.26
CA SER A 20 -23.91 9.87 1.76
C SER A 20 -23.09 10.32 0.55
N LYS A 21 -21.88 9.79 0.34
CA LYS A 21 -21.08 10.03 -0.87
C LYS A 21 -21.78 9.56 -2.15
N TYR A 22 -22.69 8.59 -2.03
CA TYR A 22 -23.37 7.93 -3.16
C TYR A 22 -24.86 8.32 -3.25
N SER A 23 -25.37 9.17 -2.36
CA SER A 23 -26.79 9.55 -2.29
C SER A 23 -27.33 10.22 -3.55
N HIS A 24 -26.45 10.78 -4.38
CA HIS A 24 -26.78 11.40 -5.65
C HIS A 24 -27.20 10.38 -6.74
N HIS A 25 -26.95 9.08 -6.52
CA HIS A 25 -27.31 8.02 -7.47
C HIS A 25 -28.65 7.39 -7.06
N PRO A 26 -29.54 7.04 -8.02
CA PRO A 26 -30.83 6.39 -7.73
C PRO A 26 -30.72 5.07 -6.95
N ASP A 27 -29.53 4.46 -6.97
CA ASP A 27 -29.18 3.23 -6.26
C ASP A 27 -27.78 3.37 -5.64
N PRO A 28 -27.66 4.01 -4.46
CA PRO A 28 -26.38 4.31 -3.82
C PRO A 28 -25.56 3.05 -3.49
N GLU A 29 -26.24 1.97 -3.11
CA GLU A 29 -25.66 0.68 -2.75
C GLU A 29 -24.96 0.01 -3.93
N ARG A 30 -25.65 -0.04 -5.09
CA ARG A 30 -25.05 -0.58 -6.32
C ARG A 30 -23.86 0.25 -6.78
N LEU A 31 -23.93 1.58 -6.66
CA LEU A 31 -22.81 2.45 -7.00
C LEU A 31 -21.61 2.22 -6.08
N TYR A 32 -21.85 2.04 -4.78
CA TYR A 32 -20.82 1.67 -3.82
C TYR A 32 -20.15 0.33 -4.18
N ILE A 33 -20.93 -0.72 -4.43
CA ILE A 33 -20.41 -2.04 -4.82
C ILE A 33 -19.59 -1.94 -6.11
N TYR A 34 -20.07 -1.18 -7.09
CA TYR A 34 -19.33 -0.95 -8.33
C TYR A 34 -17.99 -0.26 -8.06
N ASN A 35 -17.99 0.83 -7.27
CA ASN A 35 -16.76 1.51 -6.89
C ASN A 35 -15.79 0.58 -6.14
N ALA A 36 -16.29 -0.25 -5.22
CA ALA A 36 -15.48 -1.23 -4.50
C ALA A 36 -14.84 -2.27 -5.45
N ARG A 37 -15.57 -2.74 -6.47
CA ARG A 37 -15.05 -3.65 -7.49
C ARG A 37 -13.93 -3.00 -8.31
N ILE A 38 -14.14 -1.78 -8.79
CA ILE A 38 -13.10 -1.05 -9.54
C ILE A 38 -11.88 -0.79 -8.67
N THR A 39 -12.09 -0.37 -7.42
CA THR A 39 -11.03 -0.11 -6.45
C THR A 39 -10.22 -1.38 -6.18
N LYS A 40 -10.88 -2.54 -6.02
CA LYS A 40 -10.22 -3.83 -5.84
C LYS A 40 -9.27 -4.14 -7.00
N GLU A 41 -9.74 -4.05 -8.24
CA GLU A 41 -8.91 -4.34 -9.42
C GLU A 41 -7.75 -3.36 -9.56
N LEU A 42 -7.97 -2.08 -9.22
CA LEU A 42 -6.92 -1.07 -9.24
C LEU A 42 -5.85 -1.31 -8.17
N LEU A 43 -6.25 -1.67 -6.94
CA LEU A 43 -5.32 -1.95 -5.84
C LEU A 43 -4.38 -3.11 -6.16
N VAL A 44 -4.86 -4.14 -6.85
CA VAL A 44 -4.01 -5.26 -7.31
C VAL A 44 -2.94 -4.74 -8.30
N LYS A 45 -3.34 -3.92 -9.27
CA LYS A 45 -2.42 -3.34 -10.25
C LYS A 45 -1.39 -2.40 -9.62
N ILE A 46 -1.82 -1.56 -8.66
CA ILE A 46 -0.93 -0.69 -7.89
C ILE A 46 0.07 -1.53 -7.09
N GLY A 47 -0.37 -2.61 -6.45
CA GLY A 47 0.54 -3.50 -5.71
C GLY A 47 1.61 -4.14 -6.60
N HIS A 48 1.26 -4.55 -7.83
CA HIS A 48 2.25 -5.03 -8.80
C HIS A 48 3.23 -3.93 -9.23
N LEU A 49 2.72 -2.72 -9.50
CA LEU A 49 3.55 -1.57 -9.85
C LEU A 49 4.54 -1.23 -8.74
N GLU A 50 4.09 -1.22 -7.48
CA GLU A 50 4.93 -0.97 -6.30
C GLU A 50 6.10 -1.96 -6.23
N VAL A 51 5.83 -3.26 -6.38
CA VAL A 51 6.88 -4.29 -6.35
C VAL A 51 7.87 -4.11 -7.49
N LEU A 52 7.39 -3.81 -8.71
CA LEU A 52 8.25 -3.57 -9.86
C LEU A 52 9.14 -2.33 -9.66
N LEU A 53 8.55 -1.21 -9.22
CA LEU A 53 9.24 0.05 -8.99
C LEU A 53 10.30 -0.09 -7.90
N ARG A 54 9.93 -0.66 -6.75
CA ARG A 54 10.85 -0.98 -5.65
C ARG A 54 12.05 -1.78 -6.14
N ASN A 55 11.80 -2.88 -6.84
CA ASN A 55 12.87 -3.77 -7.29
C ASN A 55 13.76 -3.10 -8.35
N ALA A 56 13.21 -2.21 -9.18
CA ALA A 56 13.98 -1.45 -10.16
C ALA A 56 14.90 -0.42 -9.49
N ILE A 57 14.35 0.36 -8.54
CA ILE A 57 15.11 1.36 -7.77
C ILE A 57 16.20 0.66 -6.95
N ASP A 58 15.86 -0.42 -6.25
CA ASP A 58 16.80 -1.17 -5.43
C ASP A 58 17.99 -1.70 -6.26
N ARG A 59 17.73 -2.29 -7.43
CA ARG A 59 18.80 -2.74 -8.33
C ARG A 59 19.69 -1.57 -8.78
N ALA A 60 19.08 -0.46 -9.18
CA ALA A 60 19.82 0.71 -9.68
C ALA A 60 20.70 1.34 -8.59
N LEU A 61 20.15 1.53 -7.39
CA LEU A 61 20.86 2.12 -6.27
C LEU A 61 21.90 1.16 -5.68
N SER A 62 21.58 -0.14 -5.58
CA SER A 62 22.53 -1.14 -5.09
C SER A 62 23.77 -1.25 -5.97
N ALA A 63 23.63 -1.10 -7.29
CA ALA A 63 24.74 -1.15 -8.23
C ALA A 63 25.75 0.01 -8.04
N VAL A 64 25.29 1.17 -7.56
CA VAL A 64 26.12 2.38 -7.41
C VAL A 64 26.58 2.57 -5.96
N TYR A 65 25.69 2.31 -5.00
CA TYR A 65 25.88 2.67 -3.59
C TYR A 65 26.08 1.46 -2.66
N GLY A 66 25.92 0.24 -3.16
CA GLY A 66 25.98 -1.00 -2.40
C GLY A 66 24.60 -1.46 -1.89
N VAL A 67 24.52 -2.71 -1.43
CA VAL A 67 23.26 -3.37 -0.99
C VAL A 67 22.54 -2.65 0.17
N ASP A 68 23.26 -1.83 0.93
CA ASP A 68 22.75 -1.01 2.02
C ASP A 68 22.63 0.47 1.63
N TRP A 69 22.29 0.76 0.37
CA TRP A 69 22.21 2.12 -0.17
C TRP A 69 21.33 3.06 0.66
N PHE A 70 20.31 2.53 1.32
CA PHE A 70 19.39 3.27 2.21
C PHE A 70 20.07 3.80 3.49
N LEU A 71 21.28 3.34 3.81
CA LEU A 71 22.14 3.90 4.86
C LEU A 71 23.23 4.83 4.29
N SER A 72 23.34 4.96 2.98
CA SER A 72 24.42 5.72 2.36
C SER A 72 24.22 7.21 2.56
N THR A 73 25.22 7.87 3.15
CA THR A 73 25.28 9.33 3.25
C THR A 73 25.51 10.02 1.90
N ARG A 74 25.83 9.26 0.85
CA ARG A 74 26.04 9.74 -0.51
C ARG A 74 24.73 10.04 -1.25
N ILE A 75 23.60 9.55 -0.76
CA ILE A 75 22.28 9.79 -1.34
C ILE A 75 21.60 10.88 -0.51
N PRO A 76 21.20 12.02 -1.11
CA PRO A 76 20.50 13.08 -0.39
C PRO A 76 19.03 12.70 -0.16
N LEU A 77 18.80 11.71 0.70
CA LEU A 77 17.47 11.26 1.07
C LEU A 77 16.74 12.38 1.81
N THR A 78 15.49 12.64 1.41
CA THR A 78 14.63 13.62 2.08
C THR A 78 14.38 13.19 3.53
N HIS A 79 14.03 14.15 4.39
CA HIS A 79 13.66 13.85 5.78
C HIS A 79 12.50 12.84 5.88
N GLN A 80 11.54 12.90 4.93
CA GLN A 80 10.44 11.94 4.87
C GLN A 80 10.94 10.53 4.52
N ALA A 81 11.83 10.39 3.53
CA ALA A 81 12.42 9.12 3.16
C ALA A 81 13.20 8.50 4.33
N GLN A 82 13.99 9.31 5.04
CA GLN A 82 14.71 8.88 6.24
C GLN A 82 13.77 8.39 7.35
N LYS A 83 12.65 9.09 7.56
CA LYS A 83 11.61 8.69 8.53
C LYS A 83 10.97 7.35 8.15
N SER A 84 10.68 7.13 6.86
CA SER A 84 10.15 5.86 6.36
C SER A 84 11.14 4.71 6.53
N ILE A 85 12.43 4.92 6.21
CA ILE A 85 13.50 3.93 6.45
C ILE A 85 13.61 3.60 7.94
N LYS A 86 13.57 4.60 8.83
CA LYS A 86 13.61 4.36 10.28
C LYS A 86 12.42 3.51 10.75
N LYS A 87 11.21 3.80 10.27
CA LYS A 87 10.01 3.02 10.59
C LYS A 87 10.09 1.59 10.06
N ALA A 88 10.53 1.40 8.81
CA ALA A 88 10.71 0.07 8.23
C ALA A 88 11.67 -0.76 9.06
N ARG A 89 12.84 -0.19 9.40
CA ARG A 89 13.83 -0.84 10.27
C ARG A 89 13.24 -1.21 11.64
N GLN A 90 12.49 -0.31 12.28
CA GLN A 90 11.85 -0.59 13.57
C GLN A 90 10.89 -1.79 13.48
N ARG A 91 10.08 -1.88 12.42
CA ARG A 91 9.17 -3.01 12.19
C ARG A 91 9.95 -4.31 11.98
N THR A 92 11.03 -4.27 11.20
CA THR A 92 11.86 -5.46 10.97
C THR A 92 12.59 -5.92 12.24
N HIS A 93 13.10 -5.00 13.07
CA HIS A 93 13.74 -5.32 14.34
C HIS A 93 12.75 -5.89 15.39
N GLN A 94 11.49 -5.46 15.37
CA GLN A 94 10.44 -6.05 16.22
C GLN A 94 10.04 -7.47 15.82
N THR A 95 10.34 -7.87 14.58
CA THR A 95 9.88 -9.15 14.00
C THR A 95 10.99 -10.17 13.77
N MET A 96 12.28 -9.86 14.05
CA MET A 96 13.39 -10.78 13.74
C MET A 96 14.46 -10.92 14.84
N THR A 97 14.74 -12.19 15.17
CA THR A 97 16.06 -12.75 15.53
C THR A 97 16.35 -13.73 14.38
N PRO A 98 17.34 -13.59 13.46
CA PRO A 98 18.66 -12.93 13.52
C PRO A 98 18.84 -11.84 12.39
N PRO A 99 20.04 -11.46 11.88
CA PRO A 99 20.33 -10.12 11.37
C PRO A 99 19.49 -9.68 10.16
N THR A 100 19.13 -8.40 10.19
CA THR A 100 18.33 -7.70 9.20
C THR A 100 18.86 -7.88 7.78
N LEU A 101 18.20 -8.71 6.98
CA LEU A 101 18.49 -8.82 5.55
C LEU A 101 18.13 -7.48 4.88
N PRO A 102 19.02 -6.85 4.10
CA PRO A 102 18.75 -5.56 3.45
C PRO A 102 17.44 -5.56 2.64
N GLY A 103 17.17 -6.67 1.93
CA GLY A 103 15.94 -6.87 1.19
C GLY A 103 14.67 -6.77 2.05
N LYS A 104 14.72 -7.16 3.34
CA LYS A 104 13.57 -7.08 4.24
C LYS A 104 13.20 -5.63 4.57
N ILE A 105 14.19 -4.77 4.81
CA ILE A 105 13.96 -3.32 5.02
C ILE A 105 13.29 -2.74 3.78
N ILE A 106 13.83 -3.04 2.59
CA ILE A 106 13.30 -2.57 1.32
C ILE A 106 11.85 -3.04 1.13
N THR A 107 11.51 -4.28 1.50
CA THR A 107 10.13 -4.76 1.40
C THR A 107 9.15 -4.14 2.40
N ASP A 108 9.64 -3.61 3.53
CA ASP A 108 8.81 -3.00 4.57
C ASP A 108 8.58 -1.49 4.34
N LEU A 109 9.19 -0.91 3.30
CA LEU A 109 8.89 0.44 2.80
C LEU A 109 7.58 0.42 2.00
N SER A 110 6.67 1.31 2.36
CA SER A 110 5.37 1.47 1.71
C SER A 110 5.47 2.25 0.40
N PHE A 111 4.44 2.15 -0.44
CA PHE A 111 4.36 2.83 -1.73
C PHE A 111 4.71 4.32 -1.70
N ASP A 112 4.37 5.05 -0.63
CA ASP A 112 4.68 6.49 -0.49
C ASP A 112 6.18 6.81 -0.38
N PHE A 113 7.04 5.80 -0.23
CA PHE A 113 8.49 5.96 -0.23
C PHE A 113 9.09 6.04 -1.64
N TRP A 114 8.53 5.27 -2.59
CA TRP A 114 9.07 5.10 -3.94
C TRP A 114 8.65 6.25 -4.86
#